data_AF-A0AAX1C7X6-F1
#
_entry.id   AF-A0AAX1C7X6-F1
#
_cell.length_a   1.000
_cell.length_b   1.000
_cell.length_c   1.000
_cell.angle_alpha   90.00
_cell.angle_beta   90.00
_cell.angle_gamma   90.00
#
_symmetry.space_group_name_H-M   'P 1'
#
loop_
_entity.id
_entity.type
_entity.pdbx_description
1 polymer ?
#
loop_
_entity_poly.entity_id
_entity_poly.type
_entity_poly.pdbx_seq_one_letter_code
_entity_poly.pdbx_strand_id
1 'polypeptide(L)'
;MAQALLASESATPLRTHHFQTQPQQTILSVRQLCKAYSGQQKRVLDNLSFDLYAGEMVAVIGRSGAGKSTLLHVMNGTIPASEGQILRYPTEQDSEQRDTQDILRFSSRQMRQWRSECGMIFQDFCLVPRLDVLTNVLLGRLSRTSTLKSFFKLFSDEDRAHAIGLLQWMNLLPHALQRAENLSGGQMQRVAICRALMQNPKILLADEPVASLDPKNTRRIMDVLRQVSDNGITVVVNLHSVELVKAYCTRAIGIAQGRILFDGPPSELTDSLLHTLYGDDLQPVH
;
A
#
# COMPACT_ATOMS: atom_id res chain seq x y z
N MET A 1 48.03 -15.03 -8.39
CA MET A 1 47.58 -13.72 -7.85
C MET A 1 46.07 -13.71 -7.62
N ALA A 2 45.58 -14.55 -6.71
CA ALA A 2 44.17 -14.59 -6.31
C ALA A 2 44.06 -15.24 -4.91
N GLN A 3 44.68 -14.62 -3.91
CA GLN A 3 44.59 -15.10 -2.52
C GLN A 3 44.76 -13.98 -1.48
N ALA A 4 44.41 -12.74 -1.82
CA ALA A 4 44.64 -11.57 -0.94
C ALA A 4 43.44 -10.61 -0.87
N LEU A 5 42.21 -11.12 -0.74
CA LEU A 5 41.00 -10.30 -0.56
C LEU A 5 40.02 -10.90 0.47
N LEU A 6 40.55 -11.62 1.47
CA LEU A 6 39.81 -12.08 2.65
C LEU A 6 40.52 -11.56 3.90
N ALA A 7 40.20 -10.32 4.31
CA ALA A 7 40.30 -9.83 5.70
C ALA A 7 40.00 -8.33 5.76
N SER A 8 38.72 -7.94 5.89
CA SER A 8 38.31 -6.70 6.56
C SER A 8 36.79 -6.65 6.76
N GLU A 9 36.25 -7.55 7.59
CA GLU A 9 34.94 -7.36 8.20
C GLU A 9 35.13 -6.91 9.64
N SER A 10 35.20 -5.58 9.83
CA SER A 10 35.01 -4.96 11.13
C SER A 10 33.61 -4.37 11.16
N ALA A 11 32.77 -4.94 12.02
CA ALA A 11 31.37 -4.59 12.22
C ALA A 11 31.16 -3.10 12.50
N THR A 12 30.41 -2.43 11.61
CA THR A 12 29.92 -1.07 11.80
C THR A 12 28.69 -1.10 12.72
N PRO A 13 28.65 -0.33 13.81
CA PRO A 13 27.53 -0.38 14.75
C PRO A 13 26.25 0.18 14.11
N LEU A 14 25.12 -0.48 14.41
CA LEU A 14 23.77 -0.07 14.04
C LEU A 14 23.51 1.36 14.52
N ARG A 15 23.35 2.31 13.58
CA ARG A 15 22.95 3.68 13.88
C ARG A 15 21.52 3.66 14.43
N THR A 16 21.35 4.06 15.68
CA THR A 16 20.08 4.52 16.23
C THR A 16 19.65 5.77 15.46
N HIS A 17 18.67 5.62 14.57
CA HIS A 17 18.14 6.73 13.80
C HIS A 17 17.19 7.57 14.67
N HIS A 18 17.66 8.78 15.02
CA HIS A 18 16.78 9.85 15.51
C HIS A 18 15.81 10.26 14.39
N PHE A 19 14.52 10.28 14.70
CA PHE A 19 13.47 10.84 13.83
C PHE A 19 13.74 12.34 13.60
N GLN A 20 14.40 12.69 12.49
CA GLN A 20 14.46 14.07 12.02
C GLN A 20 13.20 14.36 11.20
N THR A 21 12.36 15.26 11.73
CA THR A 21 11.18 15.81 11.05
C THR A 21 11.61 16.70 9.90
N GLN A 22 11.73 16.13 8.70
CA GLN A 22 11.69 16.91 7.46
C GLN A 22 10.32 17.57 7.31
N PRO A 23 10.19 18.75 6.66
CA PRO A 23 8.89 19.33 6.37
C PRO A 23 8.06 18.33 5.55
N GLN A 24 7.01 17.80 6.17
CA GLN A 24 6.16 16.77 5.59
C GLN A 24 5.35 17.37 4.44
N GLN A 25 5.79 17.14 3.19
CA GLN A 25 5.01 17.50 2.01
C GLN A 25 3.72 16.68 1.99
N THR A 26 2.56 17.33 2.09
CA THR A 26 1.26 16.67 1.90
C THR A 26 1.17 16.15 0.47
N ILE A 27 0.86 14.87 0.31
CA ILE A 27 0.68 14.22 -1.00
C ILE A 27 -0.81 13.98 -1.31
N LEU A 28 -1.61 13.73 -0.27
CA LEU A 28 -3.04 13.50 -0.38
C LEU A 28 -3.74 14.06 0.85
N SER A 29 -4.87 14.72 0.65
CA SER A 29 -5.71 15.19 1.74
C SER A 29 -7.13 14.67 1.59
N VAL A 30 -7.64 14.03 2.62
CA VAL A 30 -9.03 13.57 2.71
C VAL A 30 -9.79 14.60 3.54
N ARG A 31 -10.91 15.11 3.02
CA ARG A 31 -11.71 16.14 3.68
C ARG A 31 -13.18 15.74 3.69
N GLN A 32 -13.74 15.62 4.89
CA GLN A 32 -15.15 15.35 5.15
C GLN A 32 -15.71 14.17 4.33
N LEU A 33 -14.90 13.13 4.17
CA LEU A 33 -15.22 12.00 3.31
C LEU A 33 -16.35 11.17 3.91
N CYS A 34 -17.41 10.98 3.13
CA CYS A 34 -18.53 10.11 3.49
C CYS A 34 -18.73 9.01 2.45
N LYS A 35 -19.16 7.84 2.90
CA LYS A 35 -19.56 6.73 2.04
C LYS A 35 -20.72 5.96 2.66
N ALA A 36 -21.83 5.88 1.93
CA ALA A 36 -22.90 4.92 2.14
C ALA A 36 -23.01 4.00 0.91
N TYR A 37 -23.35 2.73 1.13
CA TYR A 37 -23.70 1.80 0.05
C TYR A 37 -25.20 1.87 -0.22
N SER A 38 -25.58 1.73 -1.49
CA SER A 38 -26.99 1.75 -1.90
C SER A 38 -27.81 0.74 -1.11
N GLY A 39 -28.94 1.18 -0.55
CA GLY A 39 -29.82 0.34 0.26
C GLY A 39 -29.43 0.21 1.74
N GLN A 40 -28.34 0.83 2.19
CA GLN A 40 -27.98 0.92 3.60
C GLN A 40 -28.23 2.33 4.14
N GLN A 41 -28.97 2.44 5.24
CA GLN A 41 -29.16 3.74 5.91
C GLN A 41 -27.90 4.21 6.64
N LYS A 42 -27.04 3.28 7.07
CA LYS A 42 -25.83 3.60 7.85
C LYS A 42 -24.66 3.92 6.92
N ARG A 43 -24.02 5.06 7.18
CA ARG A 43 -22.75 5.43 6.55
C ARG A 43 -21.63 4.49 7.03
N VAL A 44 -20.85 3.97 6.09
CA VAL A 44 -19.65 3.17 6.35
C VAL A 44 -18.46 4.08 6.64
N LEU A 45 -18.36 5.20 5.94
CA LEU A 45 -17.45 6.30 6.24
C LEU A 45 -18.29 7.54 6.53
N ASP A 46 -18.00 8.22 7.63
CA ASP A 46 -18.76 9.36 8.12
C ASP A 46 -17.82 10.50 8.52
N ASN A 47 -17.67 11.47 7.61
CA ASN A 47 -16.93 12.72 7.84
C ASN A 47 -15.44 12.52 8.19
N LEU A 48 -14.72 11.64 7.49
CA LEU A 48 -13.28 11.45 7.73
C LEU A 48 -12.49 12.62 7.16
N SER A 49 -11.56 13.15 7.95
CA SER A 49 -10.60 14.15 7.49
C SER A 49 -9.21 13.85 8.03
N PHE A 50 -8.22 13.75 7.14
CA PHE A 50 -6.82 13.53 7.49
C PHE A 50 -5.92 13.86 6.30
N ASP A 51 -4.64 14.06 6.57
CA ASP A 51 -3.61 14.32 5.57
C ASP A 51 -2.61 13.17 5.52
N LEU A 52 -2.15 12.86 4.31
CA LEU A 52 -1.03 11.96 4.05
C LEU A 52 0.17 12.74 3.55
N TYR A 53 1.34 12.33 3.98
CA TYR A 53 2.62 12.97 3.69
C TYR A 53 3.53 12.06 2.85
N ALA A 54 4.41 12.66 2.07
CA ALA A 54 5.35 11.93 1.23
C ALA A 54 6.24 11.00 2.06
N GLY A 55 6.37 9.73 1.64
CA GLY A 55 7.28 8.75 2.23
C GLY A 55 6.90 8.21 3.62
N GLU A 56 5.75 8.57 4.19
CA GLU A 56 5.32 8.03 5.47
C GLU A 56 4.69 6.63 5.34
N MET A 57 4.80 5.83 6.40
CA MET A 57 4.18 4.51 6.53
C MET A 57 3.03 4.58 7.53
N VAL A 58 1.80 4.72 7.04
CA VAL A 58 0.58 4.89 7.85
C VAL A 58 -0.15 3.57 8.00
N ALA A 59 -0.47 3.18 9.24
CA ALA A 59 -1.42 2.13 9.51
C ALA A 59 -2.86 2.66 9.57
N VAL A 60 -3.81 1.92 9.01
CA VAL A 60 -5.24 2.10 9.29
C VAL A 60 -5.69 0.93 10.16
N ILE A 61 -6.19 1.24 11.36
CA ILE A 61 -6.57 0.24 12.38
C ILE A 61 -8.01 0.43 12.85
N GLY A 62 -8.56 -0.60 13.50
CA GLY A 62 -9.93 -0.62 14.04
C GLY A 62 -10.64 -1.94 13.77
N ARG A 63 -11.83 -2.13 14.37
CA ARG A 63 -12.59 -3.38 14.25
C ARG A 63 -12.96 -3.78 12.81
N SER A 64 -13.31 -5.05 12.63
CA SER A 64 -13.89 -5.50 11.37
C SER A 64 -15.18 -4.72 11.06
N GLY A 65 -15.37 -4.35 9.79
CA GLY A 65 -16.49 -3.51 9.35
C GLY A 65 -16.43 -2.04 9.79
N ALA A 66 -15.30 -1.55 10.32
CA ALA A 66 -15.13 -0.12 10.67
C ALA A 66 -15.03 0.81 9.44
N GLY A 67 -14.81 0.25 8.23
CA GLY A 67 -14.67 1.02 6.99
C GLY A 67 -13.24 1.12 6.43
N LYS A 68 -12.26 0.42 7.01
CA LYS A 68 -10.84 0.47 6.61
C LYS A 68 -10.62 0.16 5.12
N SER A 69 -11.05 -1.02 4.66
CA SER A 69 -10.98 -1.40 3.25
C SER A 69 -11.75 -0.43 2.35
N THR A 70 -12.94 0.00 2.78
CA THR A 70 -13.73 1.00 2.04
C THR A 70 -12.96 2.31 1.87
N LEU A 71 -12.25 2.79 2.89
CA LEU A 71 -11.41 3.97 2.81
C LEU A 71 -10.30 3.80 1.76
N LEU A 72 -9.55 2.70 1.81
CA LEU A 72 -8.49 2.41 0.83
C LEU A 72 -9.05 2.35 -0.60
N HIS A 73 -10.18 1.66 -0.79
CA HIS A 73 -10.84 1.56 -2.10
C HIS A 73 -11.35 2.90 -2.64
N VAL A 74 -11.81 3.81 -1.77
CA VAL A 74 -12.25 5.16 -2.14
C VAL A 74 -11.05 6.05 -2.46
N MET A 75 -9.95 5.96 -1.70
CA MET A 75 -8.70 6.66 -2.01
C MET A 75 -8.07 6.22 -3.33
N ASN A 76 -8.11 4.91 -3.64
CA ASN A 76 -7.71 4.39 -4.96
C ASN A 76 -8.70 4.79 -6.08
N GLY A 77 -9.91 5.24 -5.72
CA GLY A 77 -10.99 5.54 -6.65
C GLY A 77 -11.63 4.30 -7.29
N THR A 78 -11.39 3.09 -6.76
CA THR A 78 -12.10 1.87 -7.19
C THR A 78 -13.57 1.85 -6.75
N ILE A 79 -13.88 2.52 -5.64
CA ILE A 79 -15.24 2.74 -5.14
C ILE A 79 -15.49 4.26 -5.10
N PRO A 80 -16.63 4.76 -5.61
CA PRO A 80 -16.94 6.18 -5.53
C PRO A 80 -17.30 6.58 -4.09
N ALA A 81 -16.88 7.76 -3.66
CA ALA A 81 -17.37 8.40 -2.44
C ALA A 81 -18.83 8.83 -2.58
N SER A 82 -19.51 9.05 -1.46
CA SER A 82 -20.84 9.67 -1.43
C SER A 82 -20.74 11.20 -1.33
N GLU A 83 -19.87 11.69 -0.44
CA GLU A 83 -19.65 13.13 -0.19
C GLU A 83 -18.18 13.36 0.20
N GLY A 84 -17.77 14.63 0.24
CA GLY A 84 -16.42 15.06 0.64
C GLY A 84 -15.50 15.30 -0.54
N GLN A 85 -14.19 15.38 -0.26
CA GLN A 85 -13.13 15.64 -1.24
C GLN A 85 -11.90 14.79 -0.93
N ILE A 86 -11.17 14.42 -1.98
CA ILE A 86 -9.83 13.83 -1.84
C ILE A 86 -8.89 14.60 -2.76
N LEU A 87 -8.04 15.43 -2.16
CA LEU A 87 -7.17 16.38 -2.84
C LEU A 87 -5.78 15.78 -3.02
N ARG A 88 -5.41 15.48 -4.26
CA ARG A 88 -4.04 15.13 -4.66
C ARG A 88 -3.22 16.40 -4.78
N TYR A 89 -2.07 16.44 -4.11
CA TYR A 89 -1.11 17.52 -4.23
C TYR A 89 -0.02 17.17 -5.26
N PRO A 90 0.50 18.18 -5.98
CA PRO A 90 1.63 17.98 -6.88
C PRO A 90 2.89 17.63 -6.10
N THR A 91 3.72 16.79 -6.72
CA THR A 91 5.05 16.41 -6.25
C THR A 91 6.13 17.01 -7.16
N GLU A 92 7.37 17.09 -6.72
CA GLU A 92 8.48 17.62 -7.55
C GLU A 92 8.66 16.86 -8.87
N GLN A 93 8.21 15.60 -8.90
CA GLN A 93 8.25 14.73 -10.08
C GLN A 93 7.11 15.01 -11.08
N ASP A 94 6.13 15.86 -10.75
CA ASP A 94 5.06 16.25 -11.66
C ASP A 94 5.52 17.36 -12.60
N SER A 95 6.09 16.97 -13.74
CA SER A 95 6.57 17.92 -14.75
C SER A 95 5.47 18.76 -15.39
N GLU A 96 4.25 18.21 -15.49
CA GLU A 96 3.12 18.82 -16.22
C GLU A 96 1.97 19.32 -15.32
N GLN A 97 1.79 18.73 -14.12
CA GLN A 97 0.59 18.91 -13.31
C GLN A 97 0.94 19.58 -11.96
N ARG A 98 0.86 20.92 -11.90
CA ARG A 98 1.27 21.72 -10.73
C ARG A 98 0.13 22.16 -9.81
N ASP A 99 -1.11 21.87 -10.17
CA ASP A 99 -2.28 22.26 -9.36
C ASP A 99 -2.75 21.12 -8.47
N THR A 100 -3.34 21.48 -7.33
CA THR A 100 -4.06 20.52 -6.47
C THR A 100 -5.33 20.07 -7.17
N GLN A 101 -5.60 18.76 -7.17
CA GLN A 101 -6.74 18.18 -7.88
C GLN A 101 -7.62 17.33 -6.96
N ASP A 102 -8.93 17.49 -7.08
CA ASP A 102 -9.90 16.62 -6.40
C ASP A 102 -10.15 15.36 -7.24
N ILE A 103 -9.68 14.21 -6.76
CA ILE A 103 -9.77 12.94 -7.49
C ILE A 103 -11.22 12.49 -7.69
N LEU A 104 -12.15 12.95 -6.85
CA LEU A 104 -13.57 12.58 -6.96
C LEU A 104 -14.24 13.22 -8.18
N ARG A 105 -13.62 14.24 -8.78
CA ARG A 105 -14.10 14.94 -9.98
C ARG A 105 -13.42 14.49 -11.26
N PHE A 106 -12.54 13.49 -11.18
CA PHE A 106 -11.81 12.99 -12.35
C PHE A 106 -12.73 12.35 -13.37
N SER A 107 -12.48 12.66 -14.63
CA SER A 107 -12.98 11.88 -15.77
C SER A 107 -12.43 10.45 -15.73
N SER A 108 -13.05 9.53 -16.48
CA SER A 108 -12.58 8.14 -16.58
C SER A 108 -11.11 8.02 -17.03
N ARG A 109 -10.61 8.97 -17.83
CA ARG A 109 -9.20 8.99 -18.25
C ARG A 109 -8.28 9.42 -17.10
N GLN A 110 -8.62 10.49 -16.40
CA GLN A 110 -7.86 10.97 -15.24
C GLN A 110 -7.86 9.95 -14.10
N MET A 111 -8.98 9.27 -13.87
CA MET A 111 -9.08 8.21 -12.85
C MET A 111 -8.20 7.00 -13.17
N ARG A 112 -8.04 6.65 -14.47
CA ARG A 112 -7.09 5.60 -14.87
C ARG A 112 -5.64 6.01 -14.60
N GLN A 113 -5.30 7.27 -14.84
CA GLN A 113 -3.97 7.81 -14.53
C GLN A 113 -3.74 7.82 -13.01
N TRP A 114 -4.73 8.28 -12.24
CA TRP A 114 -4.69 8.27 -10.77
C TRP A 114 -4.41 6.88 -10.19
N ARG A 115 -5.12 5.85 -10.65
CA ARG A 115 -4.90 4.46 -10.22
C ARG A 115 -3.51 3.90 -10.56
N SER A 116 -2.74 4.56 -11.42
CA SER A 116 -1.34 4.21 -11.67
C SER A 116 -0.36 4.91 -10.72
N GLU A 117 -0.78 6.04 -10.16
CA GLU A 117 -0.03 6.80 -9.17
C GLU A 117 -0.36 6.35 -7.74
N CYS A 118 -1.59 5.88 -7.52
CA CYS A 118 -2.11 5.29 -6.30
C CYS A 118 -2.24 3.76 -6.50
N GLY A 119 -1.13 3.04 -6.35
CA GLY A 119 -1.09 1.59 -6.50
C GLY A 119 -1.80 0.89 -5.34
N MET A 120 -2.41 -0.28 -5.58
CA MET A 120 -3.13 -1.03 -4.56
C MET A 120 -2.74 -2.51 -4.54
N ILE A 121 -2.46 -3.03 -3.34
CA ILE A 121 -2.35 -4.45 -3.02
C ILE A 121 -3.69 -4.85 -2.39
N PHE A 122 -4.40 -5.74 -3.07
CA PHE A 122 -5.72 -6.22 -2.65
C PHE A 122 -5.61 -7.48 -1.80
N GLN A 123 -6.57 -7.67 -0.89
CA GLN A 123 -6.68 -8.84 -0.03
C GLN A 123 -6.70 -10.17 -0.82
N ASP A 124 -7.44 -10.23 -1.94
CA ASP A 124 -7.56 -11.45 -2.77
C ASP A 124 -6.44 -11.61 -3.82
N PHE A 125 -5.33 -10.86 -3.70
CA PHE A 125 -4.20 -10.75 -4.64
C PHE A 125 -4.54 -10.22 -6.04
N CYS A 126 -5.76 -10.45 -6.53
CA CYS A 126 -6.30 -10.16 -7.85
C CYS A 126 -5.38 -10.61 -9.01
N LEU A 127 -4.59 -11.68 -8.84
CA LEU A 127 -3.74 -12.22 -9.91
C LEU A 127 -4.60 -12.95 -10.96
N VAL A 128 -4.11 -12.98 -12.20
CA VAL A 128 -4.72 -13.79 -13.27
C VAL A 128 -4.14 -15.20 -13.20
N PRO A 129 -4.90 -16.22 -12.74
CA PRO A 129 -4.33 -17.51 -12.33
C PRO A 129 -3.65 -18.27 -13.48
N ARG A 130 -4.22 -18.14 -14.69
CA ARG A 130 -3.76 -18.82 -15.90
C ARG A 130 -2.52 -18.19 -16.55
N LEU A 131 -2.15 -16.97 -16.15
CA LEU A 131 -0.97 -16.29 -16.67
C LEU A 131 0.23 -16.61 -15.79
N ASP A 132 1.42 -16.58 -16.40
CA ASP A 132 2.67 -16.73 -15.67
C ASP A 132 2.94 -15.53 -14.73
N VAL A 133 3.85 -15.72 -13.78
CA VAL A 133 4.22 -14.72 -12.79
C VAL A 133 4.77 -13.44 -13.43
N LEU A 134 5.68 -13.57 -14.39
CA LEU A 134 6.27 -12.43 -15.07
C LEU A 134 5.21 -11.59 -15.79
N THR A 135 4.29 -12.24 -16.50
CA THR A 135 3.17 -11.59 -17.17
C THR A 135 2.30 -10.89 -16.14
N ASN A 136 1.95 -11.54 -15.02
CA ASN A 136 1.16 -10.91 -13.95
C ASN A 136 1.80 -9.63 -13.41
N VAL A 137 3.13 -9.60 -13.24
CA VAL A 137 3.86 -8.38 -12.82
C VAL A 137 3.79 -7.31 -13.91
N LEU A 138 4.05 -7.69 -15.17
CA LEU A 138 3.99 -6.78 -16.33
C LEU A 138 2.60 -6.18 -16.55
N LEU A 139 1.51 -6.85 -16.11
CA LEU A 139 0.16 -6.26 -16.13
C LEU A 139 0.06 -4.97 -15.29
N GLY A 140 1.01 -4.70 -14.39
CA GLY A 140 1.11 -3.41 -13.70
C GLY A 140 1.33 -2.23 -14.66
N ARG A 141 1.95 -2.44 -15.83
CA ARG A 141 2.21 -1.38 -16.82
C ARG A 141 1.01 -1.03 -17.70
N LEU A 142 -0.08 -1.79 -17.61
CA LEU A 142 -1.24 -1.62 -18.49
C LEU A 142 -1.89 -0.25 -18.43
N SER A 143 -1.77 0.46 -17.30
CA SER A 143 -2.28 1.83 -17.16
C SER A 143 -1.58 2.83 -18.08
N ARG A 144 -0.33 2.55 -18.48
CA ARG A 144 0.50 3.41 -19.34
C ARG A 144 0.61 2.90 -20.78
N THR A 145 0.09 1.70 -21.08
CA THR A 145 0.18 1.07 -22.40
C THR A 145 -1.19 1.03 -23.10
N SER A 146 -1.22 1.31 -24.41
CA SER A 146 -2.45 1.17 -25.21
C SER A 146 -3.05 -0.23 -25.09
N THR A 147 -4.37 -0.31 -24.89
CA THR A 147 -5.15 -1.55 -24.68
C THR A 147 -4.86 -2.64 -25.73
N LEU A 148 -4.54 -2.23 -26.97
CA LEU A 148 -4.21 -3.16 -28.06
C LEU A 148 -2.82 -3.80 -27.89
N LYS A 149 -1.79 -3.05 -27.53
CA LYS A 149 -0.43 -3.60 -27.29
C LYS A 149 -0.40 -4.55 -26.10
N SER A 150 -1.18 -4.21 -25.08
CA SER A 150 -1.43 -5.00 -23.88
C SER A 150 -2.07 -6.37 -24.17
N PHE A 151 -3.05 -6.40 -25.08
CA PHE A 151 -3.68 -7.64 -25.53
C PHE A 151 -2.70 -8.58 -26.25
N PHE A 152 -1.74 -8.01 -27.00
CA PHE A 152 -0.69 -8.78 -27.70
C PHE A 152 0.57 -9.07 -26.86
N LYS A 153 0.56 -8.82 -25.53
CA LYS A 153 1.73 -9.01 -24.63
C LYS A 153 3.01 -8.26 -25.10
N LEU A 154 2.85 -7.15 -25.80
CA LEU A 154 3.97 -6.35 -26.30
C LEU A 154 4.47 -5.41 -25.19
N PHE A 155 5.32 -5.93 -24.31
CA PHE A 155 6.06 -5.16 -23.29
C PHE A 155 7.48 -4.85 -23.78
N SER A 156 7.98 -3.65 -23.49
CA SER A 156 9.35 -3.25 -23.82
C SER A 156 10.38 -4.09 -23.06
N ASP A 157 11.60 -4.17 -23.58
CA ASP A 157 12.70 -4.85 -22.88
C ASP A 157 13.04 -4.18 -21.54
N GLU A 158 12.84 -2.86 -21.44
CA GLU A 158 12.96 -2.09 -20.19
C GLU A 158 11.93 -2.55 -19.15
N ASP A 159 10.66 -2.67 -19.52
CA ASP A 159 9.61 -3.17 -18.61
C ASP A 159 9.90 -4.62 -18.19
N ARG A 160 10.40 -5.46 -19.10
CA ARG A 160 10.79 -6.84 -18.78
C ARG A 160 11.96 -6.88 -17.80
N ALA A 161 12.99 -6.08 -18.02
CA ALA A 161 14.15 -5.98 -17.14
C ALA A 161 13.74 -5.51 -15.74
N HIS A 162 12.88 -4.48 -15.65
CA HIS A 162 12.37 -4.00 -14.38
C HIS A 162 11.53 -5.05 -13.64
N ALA A 163 10.61 -5.74 -14.35
CA ALA A 163 9.82 -6.82 -13.75
C ALA A 163 10.71 -7.97 -13.23
N ILE A 164 11.77 -8.33 -13.97
CA ILE A 164 12.76 -9.32 -13.54
C ILE A 164 13.48 -8.85 -12.27
N GLY A 165 13.88 -7.57 -12.20
CA GLY A 165 14.50 -6.98 -11.01
C GLY A 165 13.60 -7.05 -9.78
N LEU A 166 12.31 -6.72 -9.91
CA LEU A 166 11.33 -6.83 -8.82
C LEU A 166 11.15 -8.29 -8.37
N LEU A 167 11.03 -9.23 -9.32
CA LEU A 167 10.91 -10.66 -9.00
C LEU A 167 12.18 -11.21 -8.33
N GLN A 168 13.36 -10.73 -8.71
CA GLN A 168 14.61 -11.10 -8.06
C GLN A 168 14.67 -10.58 -6.63
N TRP A 169 14.36 -9.29 -6.41
CA TRP A 169 14.29 -8.69 -5.07
C TRP A 169 13.32 -9.45 -4.16
N MET A 170 12.19 -9.89 -4.71
CA MET A 170 11.18 -10.66 -3.98
C MET A 170 11.47 -12.15 -3.83
N ASN A 171 12.62 -12.65 -4.30
CA ASN A 171 12.96 -14.07 -4.32
C ASN A 171 11.88 -14.93 -5.02
N LEU A 172 11.44 -14.47 -6.19
CA LEU A 172 10.44 -15.10 -7.05
C LEU A 172 10.95 -15.38 -8.47
N LEU A 173 12.16 -14.95 -8.83
CA LEU A 173 12.71 -15.15 -10.18
C LEU A 173 12.63 -16.61 -10.69
N PRO A 174 12.91 -17.66 -9.87
CA PRO A 174 12.76 -19.05 -10.34
C PRO A 174 11.33 -19.44 -10.75
N HIS A 175 10.32 -18.70 -10.30
CA HIS A 175 8.91 -18.94 -10.56
C HIS A 175 8.37 -18.04 -11.68
N ALA A 176 9.21 -17.22 -12.32
CA ALA A 176 8.79 -16.20 -13.28
C ALA A 176 7.92 -16.75 -14.43
N LEU A 177 8.20 -17.97 -14.90
CA LEU A 177 7.48 -18.62 -16.00
C LEU A 177 6.38 -19.60 -15.52
N GLN A 178 6.23 -19.77 -14.20
CA GLN A 178 5.19 -20.62 -13.61
C GLN A 178 3.86 -19.87 -13.61
N ARG A 179 2.75 -20.61 -13.79
CA ARG A 179 1.40 -20.05 -13.63
C ARG A 179 1.14 -19.60 -12.20
N ALA A 180 0.46 -18.47 -12.05
CA ALA A 180 0.14 -17.92 -10.74
C ALA A 180 -0.71 -18.86 -9.87
N GLU A 181 -1.58 -19.69 -10.49
CA GLU A 181 -2.41 -20.68 -9.78
C GLU A 181 -1.62 -21.75 -9.03
N ASN A 182 -0.36 -21.97 -9.39
CA ASN A 182 0.51 -22.97 -8.77
C ASN A 182 1.35 -22.40 -7.62
N LEU A 183 1.16 -21.13 -7.26
CA LEU A 183 1.90 -20.48 -6.18
C LEU A 183 1.23 -20.70 -4.82
N SER A 184 2.03 -20.74 -3.76
CA SER A 184 1.54 -20.58 -2.38
C SER A 184 0.97 -19.18 -2.15
N GLY A 185 0.12 -19.01 -1.14
CA GLY A 185 -0.46 -17.71 -0.77
C GLY A 185 0.59 -16.60 -0.56
N GLY A 186 1.66 -16.89 0.18
CA GLY A 186 2.77 -15.93 0.39
C GLY A 186 3.57 -15.62 -0.88
N GLN A 187 3.63 -16.54 -1.85
CA GLN A 187 4.20 -16.24 -3.18
C GLN A 187 3.26 -15.36 -4.00
N MET A 188 1.95 -15.66 -4.02
CA MET A 188 0.95 -14.83 -4.69
C MET A 188 0.96 -13.39 -4.16
N GLN A 189 1.07 -13.22 -2.84
CA GLN A 189 1.17 -11.91 -2.21
C GLN A 189 2.39 -11.13 -2.71
N ARG A 190 3.57 -11.76 -2.76
CA ARG A 190 4.79 -11.12 -3.28
C ARG A 190 4.67 -10.74 -4.76
N VAL A 191 3.99 -11.55 -5.57
CA VAL A 191 3.70 -11.21 -6.98
C VAL A 191 2.74 -10.02 -7.06
N ALA A 192 1.71 -9.96 -6.20
CA ALA A 192 0.78 -8.84 -6.15
C ALA A 192 1.50 -7.52 -5.79
N ILE A 193 2.44 -7.57 -4.85
CA ILE A 193 3.28 -6.41 -4.51
C ILE A 193 4.17 -6.01 -5.69
N CYS A 194 4.85 -6.96 -6.36
CA CYS A 194 5.64 -6.66 -7.57
C CYS A 194 4.79 -5.95 -8.62
N ARG A 195 3.57 -6.45 -8.88
CA ARG A 195 2.65 -5.86 -9.86
C ARG A 195 2.24 -4.44 -9.49
N ALA A 196 1.98 -4.17 -8.21
CA ALA A 196 1.65 -2.83 -7.74
C ALA A 196 2.86 -1.88 -7.90
N LEU A 197 4.07 -2.33 -7.54
CA LEU A 197 5.30 -1.55 -7.69
C LEU A 197 5.69 -1.29 -9.15
N MET A 198 5.35 -2.22 -10.06
CA MET A 198 5.58 -2.05 -11.51
C MET A 198 4.88 -0.80 -12.09
N GLN A 199 3.86 -0.26 -11.40
CA GLN A 199 3.22 1.00 -11.78
C GLN A 199 4.07 2.24 -11.53
N ASN A 200 5.14 2.11 -10.74
CA ASN A 200 5.89 3.22 -10.13
C ASN A 200 4.94 4.17 -9.37
N PRO A 201 4.21 3.67 -8.36
CA PRO A 201 3.24 4.47 -7.62
C PRO A 201 3.93 5.48 -6.71
N LYS A 202 3.25 6.58 -6.44
CA LYS A 202 3.63 7.55 -5.40
C LYS A 202 2.98 7.23 -4.06
N ILE A 203 1.80 6.61 -4.11
CA ILE A 203 1.06 6.12 -2.94
C ILE A 203 0.81 4.63 -3.17
N LEU A 204 1.16 3.80 -2.19
CA LEU A 204 0.87 2.37 -2.18
C LEU A 204 -0.12 2.06 -1.06
N LEU A 205 -1.32 1.65 -1.44
CA LEU A 205 -2.37 1.19 -0.53
C LEU A 205 -2.29 -0.32 -0.40
N ALA A 206 -2.29 -0.84 0.83
CA ALA A 206 -2.20 -2.26 1.09
C ALA A 206 -3.34 -2.70 2.00
N ASP A 207 -4.29 -3.43 1.44
CA ASP A 207 -5.43 -3.95 2.20
C ASP A 207 -5.13 -5.35 2.73
N GLU A 208 -4.85 -5.44 4.03
CA GLU A 208 -4.52 -6.67 4.75
C GLU A 208 -3.40 -7.50 4.10
N PRO A 209 -2.23 -6.91 3.81
CA PRO A 209 -1.22 -7.55 2.99
C PRO A 209 -0.50 -8.75 3.64
N VAL A 210 -0.79 -9.02 4.91
CA VAL A 210 -0.18 -10.08 5.70
C VAL A 210 -1.21 -10.99 6.36
N ALA A 211 -2.49 -10.85 5.98
CA ALA A 211 -3.53 -11.74 6.49
C ALA A 211 -3.23 -13.20 6.14
N SER A 212 -3.41 -14.09 7.11
CA SER A 212 -3.25 -15.54 6.95
C SER A 212 -1.85 -15.99 6.49
N LEU A 213 -0.81 -15.16 6.66
CA LEU A 213 0.59 -15.54 6.42
C LEU A 213 1.28 -16.02 7.70
N ASP A 214 2.23 -16.94 7.55
CA ASP A 214 3.09 -17.34 8.67
C ASP A 214 4.01 -16.17 9.12
N PRO A 215 4.51 -16.19 10.37
CA PRO A 215 5.28 -15.07 10.92
C PRO A 215 6.51 -14.67 10.10
N LYS A 216 7.17 -15.63 9.43
CA LYS A 216 8.36 -15.36 8.62
C LYS A 216 7.99 -14.60 7.35
N ASN A 217 6.93 -15.02 6.66
CA ASN A 217 6.44 -14.30 5.49
C ASN A 217 5.84 -12.94 5.86
N THR A 218 5.12 -12.83 6.97
CA THR A 218 4.62 -11.54 7.49
C THR A 218 5.73 -10.52 7.68
N ARG A 219 6.81 -10.87 8.40
CA ARG A 219 7.98 -9.98 8.58
C ARG A 219 8.57 -9.57 7.24
N ARG A 220 8.81 -10.51 6.33
CA ARG A 220 9.34 -10.22 5.00
C ARG A 220 8.48 -9.22 4.22
N ILE A 221 7.15 -9.38 4.22
CA ILE A 221 6.26 -8.44 3.54
C ILE A 221 6.32 -7.05 4.20
N MET A 222 6.31 -7.00 5.53
CA MET A 222 6.40 -5.72 6.26
C MET A 222 7.75 -5.01 6.04
N ASP A 223 8.86 -5.76 6.01
CA ASP A 223 10.19 -5.23 5.70
C ASP A 223 10.24 -4.63 4.29
N VAL A 224 9.62 -5.29 3.32
CA VAL A 224 9.49 -4.79 1.94
C VAL A 224 8.67 -3.50 1.91
N LEU A 225 7.49 -3.48 2.53
CA LEU A 225 6.66 -2.27 2.56
C LEU A 225 7.38 -1.10 3.23
N ARG A 226 8.18 -1.38 4.27
CA ARG A 226 9.02 -0.38 4.90
C ARG A 226 10.10 0.15 3.97
N GLN A 227 10.82 -0.72 3.27
CA GLN A 227 11.82 -0.32 2.26
C GLN A 227 11.19 0.51 1.13
N VAL A 228 9.98 0.16 0.71
CA VAL A 228 9.21 0.97 -0.26
C VAL A 228 8.94 2.37 0.28
N SER A 229 8.55 2.48 1.55
CA SER A 229 8.36 3.76 2.23
C SER A 229 9.64 4.58 2.33
N ASP A 230 10.74 3.95 2.74
CA ASP A 230 12.05 4.59 2.88
C ASP A 230 12.60 5.09 1.53
N ASN A 231 12.17 4.50 0.41
CA ASN A 231 12.46 4.95 -0.95
C ASN A 231 11.55 6.11 -1.43
N GLY A 232 10.73 6.68 -0.54
CA GLY A 232 9.92 7.88 -0.80
C GLY A 232 8.48 7.63 -1.26
N ILE A 233 8.03 6.38 -1.37
CA ILE A 233 6.64 6.04 -1.71
C ILE A 233 5.80 6.12 -0.43
N THR A 234 4.70 6.86 -0.40
CA THR A 234 3.81 6.87 0.77
C THR A 234 3.06 5.55 0.87
N VAL A 235 3.14 4.84 1.99
CA VAL A 235 2.48 3.54 2.18
C VAL A 235 1.34 3.68 3.19
N VAL A 236 0.13 3.26 2.80
CA VAL A 236 -1.01 3.15 3.72
C VAL A 236 -1.42 1.69 3.81
N VAL A 237 -1.31 1.11 5.00
CA VAL A 237 -1.55 -0.31 5.22
C VAL A 237 -2.69 -0.53 6.21
N ASN A 238 -3.69 -1.31 5.82
CA ASN A 238 -4.69 -1.84 6.74
C ASN A 238 -4.08 -3.03 7.50
N LEU A 239 -3.97 -2.92 8.83
CA LEU A 239 -3.42 -3.94 9.71
C LEU A 239 -4.38 -4.24 10.87
N HIS A 240 -4.46 -5.52 11.24
CA HIS A 240 -5.16 -5.95 12.45
C HIS A 240 -4.24 -6.10 13.67
N SER A 241 -2.95 -6.34 13.46
CA SER A 241 -1.97 -6.53 14.53
C SER A 241 -1.37 -5.21 14.98
N VAL A 242 -1.64 -4.84 16.23
CA VAL A 242 -1.06 -3.66 16.90
C VAL A 242 0.46 -3.78 17.02
N GLU A 243 0.98 -4.99 17.21
CA GLU A 243 2.42 -5.24 17.27
C GLU A 243 3.11 -4.84 15.97
N LEU A 244 2.55 -5.23 14.82
CA LEU A 244 3.09 -4.85 13.52
C LEU A 244 3.01 -3.34 13.28
N VAL A 245 1.93 -2.70 13.73
CA VAL A 245 1.74 -1.24 13.64
C VAL A 245 2.83 -0.52 14.44
N LYS A 246 3.07 -0.94 15.68
CA LYS A 246 4.11 -0.37 16.55
C LYS A 246 5.53 -0.62 16.01
N ALA A 247 5.77 -1.75 15.36
CA ALA A 247 7.08 -2.12 14.83
C ALA A 247 7.44 -1.43 13.50
N TYR A 248 6.48 -1.23 12.60
CA TYR A 248 6.76 -0.84 11.20
C TYR A 248 6.25 0.54 10.81
N CYS A 249 5.19 1.04 11.43
CA CYS A 249 4.50 2.25 10.98
C CYS A 249 5.02 3.51 11.70
N THR A 250 5.02 4.63 10.99
CA THR A 250 5.39 5.95 11.56
C THR A 250 4.19 6.65 12.17
N ARG A 251 2.98 6.30 11.73
CA ARG A 251 1.70 6.91 12.14
C ARG A 251 0.60 5.87 12.05
N ALA A 252 -0.44 6.00 12.87
CA ALA A 252 -1.63 5.17 12.80
C ALA A 252 -2.90 6.04 12.83
N ILE A 253 -3.86 5.66 11.98
CA ILE A 253 -5.20 6.22 11.91
C ILE A 253 -6.17 5.17 12.43
N GLY A 254 -6.76 5.42 13.59
CA GLY A 254 -7.75 4.55 14.21
C GLY A 254 -9.17 4.93 13.79
N ILE A 255 -9.87 3.99 13.15
CA ILE A 255 -11.24 4.17 12.67
C ILE A 255 -12.20 3.31 13.48
N ALA A 256 -13.25 3.93 14.01
CA ALA A 256 -14.36 3.23 14.64
C ALA A 256 -15.69 3.84 14.19
N GLN A 257 -16.66 2.97 13.88
CA GLN A 257 -18.00 3.38 13.42
C GLN A 257 -17.96 4.37 12.24
N GLY A 258 -16.98 4.20 11.34
CA GLY A 258 -16.81 5.08 10.19
C GLY A 258 -16.23 6.46 10.51
N ARG A 259 -15.70 6.70 11.71
CA ARG A 259 -15.06 7.97 12.10
C ARG A 259 -13.63 7.75 12.56
N ILE A 260 -12.79 8.76 12.40
CA ILE A 260 -11.43 8.75 12.94
C ILE A 260 -11.51 9.09 14.43
N LEU A 261 -11.05 8.17 15.28
CA LEU A 261 -10.92 8.37 16.73
C LEU A 261 -9.47 8.61 17.16
N PHE A 262 -8.51 8.25 16.31
CA PHE A 262 -7.10 8.43 16.58
C PHE A 262 -6.35 8.75 15.30
N ASP A 263 -5.41 9.68 15.40
CA ASP A 263 -4.50 10.02 14.33
C ASP A 263 -3.19 10.53 14.96
N GLY A 264 -2.17 9.68 15.00
CA GLY A 264 -0.95 9.98 15.74
C GLY A 264 0.11 8.89 15.64
N PRO A 265 1.25 9.05 16.36
CA PRO A 265 2.31 8.05 16.36
C PRO A 265 1.86 6.76 17.06
N PRO A 266 2.33 5.57 16.61
CA PRO A 266 1.94 4.30 17.23
C PRO A 266 2.29 4.15 18.72
N SER A 267 3.22 4.96 19.24
CA SER A 267 3.56 5.03 20.67
C SER A 267 2.41 5.54 21.54
N GLU A 268 1.48 6.29 20.97
CA GLU A 268 0.29 6.81 21.68
C GLU A 268 -0.90 5.85 21.63
N LEU A 269 -0.76 4.67 21.01
CA LEU A 269 -1.78 3.62 21.04
C LEU A 269 -1.80 2.93 22.42
N THR A 270 -2.53 3.55 23.35
CA THR A 270 -2.82 3.02 24.69
C THR A 270 -3.86 1.90 24.64
N ASP A 271 -3.86 1.04 25.65
CA ASP A 271 -4.83 -0.07 25.75
C ASP A 271 -6.28 0.44 25.81
N SER A 272 -6.52 1.56 26.49
CA SER A 272 -7.85 2.20 26.54
C SER A 272 -8.36 2.63 25.16
N LEU A 273 -7.46 3.17 24.32
CA LEU A 273 -7.80 3.56 22.96
C LEU A 273 -8.03 2.33 22.08
N LEU A 274 -7.21 1.29 22.23
CA LEU A 274 -7.41 0.03 21.52
C LEU A 274 -8.76 -0.61 21.86
N HIS A 275 -9.14 -0.65 23.14
CA HIS A 275 -10.47 -1.08 23.57
C HIS A 275 -11.58 -0.24 22.92
N THR A 276 -11.39 1.06 22.74
CA THR A 276 -12.38 1.91 22.08
C THR A 276 -12.47 1.63 20.56
N LEU A 277 -11.33 1.37 19.91
CA LEU A 277 -11.24 1.12 18.47
C LEU A 277 -11.75 -0.27 18.06
N TYR A 278 -11.53 -1.27 18.91
CA TYR A 278 -11.92 -2.65 18.66
C TYR A 278 -13.21 -3.06 19.37
N GLY A 279 -13.60 -2.39 20.47
CA GLY A 279 -14.67 -2.82 21.37
C GLY A 279 -14.18 -3.86 22.38
N ASP A 280 -15.11 -4.56 23.04
CA ASP A 280 -14.83 -5.65 24.00
C ASP A 280 -14.26 -6.93 23.34
N ASP A 281 -13.92 -6.89 22.05
CA ASP A 281 -13.34 -8.01 21.29
C ASP A 281 -11.86 -8.31 21.63
N LEU A 282 -11.21 -7.45 22.45
CA LEU A 282 -9.91 -7.75 23.03
C LEU A 282 -10.07 -8.68 24.24
N GLN A 283 -10.50 -9.92 24.01
CA GLN A 283 -10.25 -10.96 25.00
C GLN A 283 -8.75 -11.32 24.95
N PRO A 284 -8.01 -11.22 26.06
CA PRO A 284 -6.62 -11.64 26.08
C PRO A 284 -6.58 -13.15 25.83
N VAL A 285 -5.89 -13.55 24.76
CA VAL A 285 -5.52 -14.96 24.56
C VAL A 285 -4.50 -15.28 25.65
N HIS A 286 -4.95 -16.01 26.67
CA HIS A 286 -4.09 -16.65 27.66
C HIS A 286 -3.24 -17.76 27.04
#